data_AF-A0A946NA35-F1
#
_entry.id   AF-A0A946NA35-F1
#
_cell.length_a   1.000
_cell.length_b   1.000
_cell.length_c   1.000
_cell.angle_alpha   90.00
_cell.angle_beta   90.00
_cell.angle_gamma   90.00
#
_symmetry.space_group_name_H-M   'P 1'
#
loop_
_entity.id
_entity.type
_entity.pdbx_description
1 polymer ?
#
loop_
_entity_poly.entity_id
_entity_poly.type
_entity_poly.pdbx_seq_one_letter_code
_entity_poly.pdbx_strand_id
1 'polypeptide(L)'
;MKINSVLWFFLLFALIVNSPRVIADSDPLDLFFESTETFSADFQQTVLGEDLELLQESIGRFVLQRPGRLLWTYGEPVEQMIVADGDRLWIYDVSLEQVVVRRQDKGLGATPAGLLADVKRPEQSYLVERLGIQQGIYWVSLFPKDSEGPFSQIQLGFDEGVLRFVQMLDQLEQVTRVQFENISVNQDIDAQVFVLDVPGHVDVIREDL
;
A
#
# COMPACT_ATOMS: atom_id res chain seq x y z
N MET A 1 -7.08 68.59 55.44
CA MET A 1 -7.06 69.20 54.09
C MET A 1 -6.13 68.38 53.21
N LYS A 2 -6.68 67.85 52.10
CA LYS A 2 -6.05 67.18 50.94
C LYS A 2 -5.42 65.79 51.13
N ILE A 3 -6.31 64.82 50.90
CA ILE A 3 -6.09 63.50 50.29
C ILE A 3 -5.26 63.65 49.01
N ASN A 4 -4.35 62.72 48.73
CA ASN A 4 -4.06 62.27 47.37
C ASN A 4 -3.49 60.84 47.36
N SER A 5 -4.38 59.94 46.98
CA SER A 5 -4.19 58.55 46.58
C SER A 5 -3.44 58.45 45.25
N VAL A 6 -2.46 57.55 45.15
CA VAL A 6 -2.07 56.95 43.86
C VAL A 6 -1.80 55.47 44.10
N LEU A 7 -2.82 54.64 43.87
CA LEU A 7 -2.65 53.20 43.66
C LEU A 7 -1.97 52.99 42.30
N TRP A 8 -0.82 52.34 42.28
CA TRP A 8 -0.24 51.80 41.05
C TRP A 8 -0.87 50.44 40.77
N PHE A 9 -1.81 50.38 39.83
CA PHE A 9 -2.31 49.15 39.24
C PHE A 9 -1.26 48.66 38.23
N PHE A 10 -0.44 47.67 38.60
CA PHE A 10 0.36 46.92 37.62
C PHE A 10 -0.59 45.99 36.85
N LEU A 11 -0.98 46.42 35.65
CA LEU A 11 -1.75 45.61 34.71
C LEU A 11 -0.77 44.62 34.04
N LEU A 12 -0.76 43.39 34.55
CA LEU A 12 0.03 42.28 34.00
C LEU A 12 -0.61 41.88 32.67
N PHE A 13 -0.11 42.43 31.56
CA PHE A 13 -0.51 42.00 30.23
C PHE A 13 0.17 40.65 29.95
N ALA A 14 -0.50 39.55 30.29
CA ALA A 14 -0.08 38.23 29.89
C ALA A 14 -0.17 38.15 28.36
N LEU A 15 0.99 38.20 27.70
CA LEU A 15 1.10 37.89 26.27
C LEU A 15 0.73 36.41 26.11
N ILE A 16 -0.52 36.14 25.73
CA ILE A 16 -0.91 34.82 25.24
C ILE A 16 -0.24 34.69 23.87
N VAL A 17 0.95 34.11 23.84
CA VAL A 17 1.59 33.67 22.61
C VAL A 17 0.76 32.50 22.10
N ASN A 18 -0.21 32.78 21.23
CA ASN A 18 -0.83 31.75 20.40
C ASN A 18 0.24 31.28 19.41
N SER A 19 1.07 30.32 19.82
CA SER A 19 1.86 29.55 18.87
C SER A 19 0.86 28.89 17.91
N PRO A 20 0.96 29.08 16.59
CA PRO A 20 0.20 28.23 15.68
C PRO A 20 0.56 26.80 16.03
N ARG A 21 -0.44 25.98 16.39
CA ARG A 21 -0.25 24.54 16.42
C ARG A 21 0.07 24.16 14.98
N VAL A 22 1.33 23.84 14.70
CA VAL A 22 1.67 23.01 13.57
C VAL A 22 0.98 21.69 13.88
N ILE A 23 -0.20 21.47 13.28
CA ILE A 23 -0.72 20.11 13.13
C ILE A 23 0.37 19.45 12.29
N ALA A 24 1.12 18.53 12.88
CA ALA A 24 2.02 17.72 12.10
C ALA A 24 1.12 16.96 11.11
N ASP A 25 1.13 17.38 9.84
CA ASP A 25 0.62 16.53 8.77
C ASP A 25 1.36 15.21 8.92
N SER A 26 0.62 14.17 9.31
CA SER A 26 1.19 12.84 9.50
C SER A 26 1.64 12.33 8.14
N ASP A 27 2.82 11.70 8.09
CA ASP A 27 3.39 11.20 6.84
C ASP A 27 2.39 10.24 6.15
N PRO A 28 2.06 10.45 4.86
CA PRO A 28 1.12 9.58 4.14
C PRO A 28 1.50 8.09 4.15
N LEU A 29 2.80 7.78 4.16
CA LEU A 29 3.28 6.40 4.29
C LEU A 29 2.85 5.81 5.64
N ASP A 30 3.14 6.53 6.72
CA ASP A 30 2.83 6.09 8.08
C ASP A 30 1.31 5.93 8.24
N LEU A 31 0.52 6.88 7.73
CA LEU A 31 -0.94 6.80 7.73
C LEU A 31 -1.46 5.55 6.99
N PHE A 32 -0.92 5.23 5.82
CA PHE A 32 -1.34 4.05 5.05
C PHE A 32 -1.04 2.73 5.77
N PHE A 33 0.12 2.61 6.42
CA PHE A 33 0.49 1.37 7.11
C PHE A 33 -0.14 1.26 8.51
N GLU A 34 -0.43 2.37 9.19
CA GLU A 34 -0.95 2.36 10.56
C GLU A 34 -2.47 2.53 10.67
N SER A 35 -3.09 3.29 9.76
CA SER A 35 -4.49 3.71 9.88
C SER A 35 -5.42 3.15 8.81
N THR A 36 -4.88 2.53 7.76
CA THR A 36 -5.70 1.85 6.75
C THR A 36 -5.98 0.40 7.18
N GLU A 37 -7.20 0.12 7.59
CA GLU A 37 -7.65 -1.25 7.89
C GLU A 37 -8.18 -1.94 6.63
N THR A 38 -8.89 -1.20 5.78
CA THR A 38 -9.37 -1.69 4.49
C THR A 38 -9.04 -0.73 3.36
N PHE A 39 -8.72 -1.29 2.20
CA PHE A 39 -8.46 -0.53 0.98
C PHE A 39 -9.00 -1.34 -0.20
N SER A 40 -9.88 -0.75 -1.01
CA SER A 40 -10.32 -1.36 -2.26
C SER A 40 -10.22 -0.35 -3.40
N ALA A 41 -9.73 -0.79 -4.55
CA ALA A 41 -9.58 0.04 -5.72
C ALA A 41 -9.65 -0.81 -6.99
N ASP A 42 -10.04 -0.19 -8.09
CA ASP A 42 -9.71 -0.71 -9.40
C ASP A 42 -8.25 -0.30 -9.71
N PHE A 43 -7.55 -1.02 -10.58
CA PHE A 43 -6.19 -0.67 -10.96
C PHE A 43 -5.94 -0.81 -12.46
N GLN A 44 -4.98 -0.03 -12.94
CA GLN A 44 -4.30 -0.24 -14.20
C GLN A 44 -2.82 -0.51 -13.91
N GLN A 45 -2.30 -1.59 -14.47
CA GLN A 45 -0.91 -2.01 -14.37
C GLN A 45 -0.25 -1.95 -15.74
N THR A 46 0.98 -1.43 -15.79
CA THR A 46 1.86 -1.53 -16.95
C THR A 46 3.19 -2.16 -16.52
N VAL A 47 3.72 -3.04 -17.35
CA VAL A 47 5.04 -3.64 -17.19
C VAL A 47 5.89 -3.20 -18.37
N LEU A 48 7.02 -2.58 -18.06
CA LEU A 48 7.96 -2.03 -19.03
C LEU A 48 9.30 -2.76 -18.91
N GLY A 49 9.93 -3.07 -20.05
CA GLY A 49 11.28 -3.62 -20.07
C GLY A 49 12.34 -2.57 -19.75
N GLU A 50 13.61 -2.99 -19.83
CA GLU A 50 14.79 -2.15 -19.58
C GLU A 50 14.81 -0.92 -20.51
N ASP A 51 14.41 -1.09 -21.77
CA ASP A 51 14.35 -0.01 -22.78
C ASP A 51 13.03 0.80 -22.72
N LEU A 52 12.24 0.62 -21.66
CA LEU A 52 10.92 1.23 -21.44
C LEU A 52 9.86 0.86 -22.50
N GLU A 53 10.09 -0.22 -23.24
CA GLU A 53 9.10 -0.81 -24.12
C GLU A 53 7.98 -1.47 -23.32
N LEU A 54 6.75 -1.35 -23.81
CA LEU A 54 5.59 -1.92 -23.16
C LEU A 54 5.55 -3.44 -23.35
N LEU A 55 5.72 -4.19 -22.27
CA LEU A 55 5.67 -5.66 -22.28
C LEU A 55 4.27 -6.18 -21.99
N GLN A 56 3.57 -5.58 -21.04
CA GLN A 56 2.25 -6.01 -20.61
C GLN A 56 1.43 -4.86 -20.05
N GLU A 57 0.12 -4.89 -20.31
CA GLU A 57 -0.87 -4.09 -19.62
C GLU A 57 -1.91 -5.01 -18.99
N SER A 58 -2.43 -4.60 -17.84
CA SER A 58 -3.51 -5.33 -17.17
C SER A 58 -4.37 -4.36 -16.39
N ILE A 59 -5.66 -4.67 -16.32
CA ILE A 59 -6.60 -3.97 -15.45
C ILE A 59 -7.17 -4.96 -14.44
N GLY A 60 -7.71 -4.45 -13.35
CA GLY A 60 -8.30 -5.35 -12.37
C GLY A 60 -8.77 -4.65 -11.13
N ARG A 61 -8.93 -5.46 -10.07
CA ARG A 61 -9.39 -5.00 -8.76
C ARG A 61 -8.45 -5.48 -7.67
N PHE A 62 -8.15 -4.57 -6.76
CA PHE A 62 -7.35 -4.82 -5.57
C PHE A 62 -8.20 -4.58 -4.33
N VAL A 63 -8.16 -5.51 -3.40
CA VAL A 63 -8.87 -5.44 -2.12
C VAL A 63 -7.93 -5.90 -1.02
N LEU A 64 -7.80 -5.09 0.02
CA LEU A 64 -6.98 -5.34 1.19
C LEU A 64 -7.85 -5.20 2.43
N GLN A 65 -7.71 -6.15 3.35
CA GLN A 65 -8.23 -6.05 4.70
C GLN A 65 -7.18 -6.57 5.69
N ARG A 66 -6.69 -5.68 6.55
CA ARG A 66 -5.75 -6.06 7.59
C ARG A 66 -6.48 -6.75 8.76
N PRO A 67 -5.83 -7.71 9.44
CA PRO A 67 -4.53 -8.28 9.09
C PRO A 67 -4.63 -9.37 8.02
N GLY A 68 -3.67 -9.38 7.10
CA GLY A 68 -3.32 -10.55 6.29
C GLY A 68 -4.31 -10.98 5.20
N ARG A 69 -5.41 -10.28 4.98
CA ARG A 69 -6.35 -10.62 3.90
C ARG A 69 -6.17 -9.70 2.70
N LEU A 70 -6.09 -10.29 1.52
CA LEU A 70 -5.94 -9.58 0.26
C LEU A 70 -6.58 -10.38 -0.88
N LEU A 71 -7.21 -9.68 -1.82
CA LEU A 71 -7.62 -10.17 -3.13
C LEU A 71 -7.04 -9.25 -4.20
N TRP A 72 -6.31 -9.83 -5.15
CA TRP A 72 -5.86 -9.17 -6.36
C TRP A 72 -6.40 -9.93 -7.57
N THR A 73 -7.34 -9.32 -8.28
CA THR A 73 -7.97 -9.92 -9.47
C THR A 73 -7.49 -9.18 -10.71
N TYR A 74 -6.86 -9.90 -11.62
CA TYR A 74 -6.50 -9.44 -12.97
C TYR A 74 -7.63 -9.82 -13.94
N GLY A 75 -8.02 -8.86 -14.78
CA GLY A 75 -8.92 -9.09 -15.91
C GLY A 75 -8.15 -9.44 -17.18
N GLU A 76 -8.79 -9.26 -18.34
CA GLU A 76 -8.17 -9.53 -19.64
C GLU A 76 -6.83 -8.79 -19.84
N PRO A 77 -5.86 -9.38 -20.56
CA PRO A 77 -5.95 -10.66 -21.28
C PRO A 77 -5.59 -11.90 -20.44
N VAL A 78 -5.11 -11.73 -19.21
CA VAL A 78 -4.68 -12.83 -18.33
C VAL A 78 -5.51 -12.81 -17.06
N GLU A 79 -6.56 -13.62 -17.03
CA GLU A 79 -7.42 -13.74 -15.86
C GLU A 79 -6.72 -14.53 -14.76
N GLN A 80 -6.37 -13.83 -13.68
CA GLN A 80 -5.69 -14.41 -12.53
C GLN A 80 -6.25 -13.83 -11.23
N MET A 81 -6.37 -14.67 -10.21
CA MET A 81 -6.76 -14.25 -8.86
C MET A 81 -5.67 -14.64 -7.86
N ILE A 82 -5.21 -13.66 -7.07
CA ILE A 82 -4.29 -13.88 -5.96
C ILE A 82 -5.05 -13.57 -4.67
N VAL A 83 -5.29 -14.59 -3.86
CA VAL A 83 -6.05 -14.48 -2.61
C VAL A 83 -5.17 -14.86 -1.44
N ALA A 84 -4.96 -13.92 -0.52
CA ALA A 84 -4.45 -14.20 0.81
C ALA A 84 -5.64 -14.21 1.79
N ASP A 85 -5.88 -15.35 2.43
CA ASP A 85 -7.01 -15.54 3.35
C ASP A 85 -6.65 -15.29 4.83
N GLY A 86 -5.37 -15.03 5.12
CA GLY A 86 -4.81 -14.87 6.46
C GLY A 86 -3.97 -16.06 6.94
N ASP A 87 -4.05 -17.21 6.26
CA ASP A 87 -3.23 -18.41 6.50
C ASP A 87 -2.47 -18.84 5.22
N ARG A 88 -3.17 -18.81 4.08
CA ARG A 88 -2.70 -19.31 2.79
C ARG A 88 -2.77 -18.25 1.71
N LEU A 89 -1.84 -18.36 0.78
CA LEU A 89 -1.84 -17.67 -0.49
C LEU A 89 -2.34 -18.64 -1.57
N TRP A 90 -3.40 -18.26 -2.26
CA TRP A 90 -4.00 -18.97 -3.38
C TRP A 90 -3.76 -18.16 -4.64
N ILE A 91 -3.14 -18.76 -5.65
CA ILE A 91 -2.93 -18.15 -6.96
C ILE A 91 -3.71 -19.00 -7.96
N TYR A 92 -4.79 -18.46 -8.49
CA TYR A 92 -5.63 -19.11 -9.49
C TYR A 92 -5.35 -18.50 -10.86
N ASP A 93 -4.80 -19.30 -11.76
CA ASP A 93 -4.75 -18.99 -13.18
C ASP A 93 -5.97 -19.62 -13.86
N VAL A 94 -6.91 -18.77 -14.31
CA VAL A 94 -8.18 -19.22 -14.91
C VAL A 94 -7.93 -19.92 -16.24
N SER A 95 -6.98 -19.40 -17.04
CA SER A 95 -6.68 -19.92 -18.37
C SER A 95 -6.04 -21.31 -18.34
N LEU A 96 -5.26 -21.58 -17.29
CA LEU A 96 -4.62 -22.88 -17.06
C LEU A 96 -5.50 -23.83 -16.26
N GLU A 97 -6.67 -23.40 -15.79
CA GLU A 97 -7.53 -24.14 -14.86
C GLU A 97 -6.71 -24.69 -13.67
N GLN A 98 -5.84 -23.86 -13.10
CA GLN A 98 -4.87 -24.29 -12.08
C GLN A 98 -4.79 -23.33 -10.89
N VAL A 99 -4.84 -23.89 -9.69
CA VAL A 99 -4.62 -23.19 -8.42
C VAL A 99 -3.33 -23.67 -7.77
N VAL A 100 -2.46 -22.73 -7.43
CA VAL A 100 -1.28 -22.96 -6.59
C VAL A 100 -1.55 -22.44 -5.19
N VAL A 101 -1.33 -23.28 -4.19
CA VAL A 101 -1.55 -22.95 -2.77
C VAL A 101 -0.23 -23.01 -2.03
N ARG A 102 0.09 -21.91 -1.33
CA ARG A 102 1.31 -21.75 -0.52
C ARG A 102 0.96 -21.23 0.86
N ARG A 103 1.86 -21.46 1.84
CA ARG A 103 1.78 -20.75 3.12
C ARG A 103 2.02 -19.26 2.90
N GLN A 104 1.18 -18.41 3.50
CA GLN A 104 1.19 -16.98 3.25
C GLN A 104 2.49 -16.30 3.70
N ASP A 105 3.07 -16.74 4.82
CA ASP A 105 4.33 -16.23 5.36
C ASP A 105 5.54 -16.44 4.43
N LYS A 106 5.48 -17.45 3.56
CA LYS A 106 6.48 -17.71 2.52
C LYS A 106 6.12 -17.10 1.16
N GLY A 107 4.82 -16.96 0.86
CA GLY A 107 4.33 -16.59 -0.46
C GLY A 107 4.24 -15.09 -0.73
N LEU A 108 3.88 -14.28 0.27
CA LEU A 108 3.57 -12.86 0.05
C LEU A 108 4.79 -12.00 -0.29
N GLY A 109 5.95 -12.27 0.35
CA GLY A 109 7.16 -11.45 0.21
C GLY A 109 7.68 -11.33 -1.23
N ALA A 110 7.29 -12.26 -2.11
CA ALA A 110 7.68 -12.25 -3.52
C ALA A 110 6.73 -11.44 -4.43
N THR A 111 5.69 -10.80 -3.87
CA THR A 111 4.65 -10.12 -4.66
C THR A 111 4.50 -8.64 -4.27
N PRO A 112 4.10 -7.77 -5.21
CA PRO A 112 3.70 -6.38 -4.91
C PRO A 112 2.63 -6.29 -3.82
N ALA A 113 1.71 -7.27 -3.85
CA ALA A 113 0.61 -7.42 -2.93
C ALA A 113 1.07 -7.61 -1.48
N GLY A 114 2.14 -8.39 -1.30
CA GLY A 114 2.69 -8.69 0.01
C GLY A 114 3.22 -7.46 0.74
N LEU A 115 3.87 -6.53 0.02
CA LEU A 115 4.29 -5.26 0.62
C LEU A 115 3.07 -4.50 1.16
N LEU A 116 2.02 -4.34 0.35
CA LEU A 116 0.86 -3.54 0.72
C LEU A 116 0.03 -4.21 1.82
N ALA A 117 0.02 -5.55 1.86
CA ALA A 117 -0.70 -6.32 2.85
C ALA A 117 0.01 -6.47 4.20
N ASP A 118 1.32 -6.18 4.26
CA ASP A 118 2.06 -6.25 5.52
C ASP A 118 1.49 -5.23 6.53
N VAL A 119 1.45 -5.67 7.78
CA VAL A 119 1.02 -4.87 8.93
C VAL A 119 2.22 -4.22 9.64
N LYS A 120 3.44 -4.63 9.27
CA LYS A 120 4.66 -4.04 9.80
C LYS A 120 4.96 -2.72 9.10
N ARG A 121 5.55 -1.81 9.86
CA ARG A 121 6.14 -0.59 9.30
C ARG A 121 7.22 -0.94 8.27
N PRO A 122 7.21 -0.34 7.07
CA PRO A 122 8.20 -0.60 6.03
C PRO A 122 9.64 -0.48 6.50
N GLU A 123 9.93 0.41 7.45
CA GLU A 123 11.27 0.63 8.03
C GLU A 123 11.90 -0.62 8.64
N GLN A 124 11.12 -1.66 8.96
CA GLN A 124 11.67 -2.92 9.44
C GLN A 124 12.45 -3.64 8.32
N SER A 125 11.86 -3.74 7.13
CA SER A 125 12.40 -4.51 6.00
C SER A 125 13.06 -3.65 4.93
N TYR A 126 12.83 -2.34 4.94
CA TYR A 126 13.27 -1.41 3.91
C TYR A 126 14.02 -0.21 4.49
N LEU A 127 14.95 0.35 3.72
CA LEU A 127 15.42 1.72 3.89
C LEU A 127 14.40 2.65 3.22
N VAL A 128 13.88 3.62 3.98
CA VAL A 128 12.80 4.52 3.54
C VAL A 128 13.38 5.89 3.22
N GLU A 129 13.18 6.35 2.00
CA GLU A 129 13.57 7.68 1.54
C GLU A 129 12.33 8.47 1.10
N ARG A 130 12.09 9.61 1.77
CA ARG A 130 10.92 10.47 1.50
C ARG A 130 11.32 11.52 0.47
N LEU A 131 10.83 11.36 -0.76
CA LEU A 131 11.21 12.19 -1.91
C LEU A 131 10.44 13.52 -1.97
N GLY A 132 9.40 13.66 -1.13
CA GLY A 132 8.55 14.85 -1.07
C GLY A 132 7.54 14.93 -2.21
N ILE A 133 6.96 16.12 -2.40
CA ILE A 133 5.91 16.34 -3.40
C ILE A 133 6.52 16.64 -4.77
N GLN A 134 6.12 15.87 -5.77
CA GLN A 134 6.49 16.05 -7.17
C GLN A 134 5.23 16.02 -8.03
N GLN A 135 4.99 17.09 -8.79
CA GLN A 135 3.78 17.23 -9.63
C GLN A 135 2.46 16.99 -8.88
N GLY A 136 2.40 17.38 -7.60
CA GLY A 136 1.21 17.20 -6.75
C GLY A 136 1.14 15.87 -6.01
N ILE A 137 2.01 14.91 -6.32
CA ILE A 137 2.05 13.58 -5.68
C ILE A 137 3.18 13.53 -4.66
N TYR A 138 2.89 13.07 -3.43
CA TYR A 138 3.90 12.82 -2.42
C TYR A 138 4.54 11.44 -2.64
N TRP A 139 5.85 11.40 -2.86
CA TRP A 139 6.57 10.17 -3.19
C TRP A 139 7.47 9.67 -2.07
N VAL A 140 7.48 8.35 -1.89
CA VAL A 140 8.40 7.64 -1.00
C VAL A 140 9.05 6.49 -1.75
N SER A 141 10.37 6.34 -1.60
CA SER A 141 11.15 5.20 -2.07
C SER A 141 11.45 4.24 -0.92
N LEU A 142 11.29 2.95 -1.18
CA LEU A 142 11.59 1.84 -0.30
C LEU A 142 12.65 0.97 -0.97
N PHE A 143 13.81 0.84 -0.33
CA PHE A 143 14.89 -0.03 -0.79
C PHE A 143 14.97 -1.25 0.12
N PRO A 144 14.75 -2.47 -0.38
CA PRO A 144 14.85 -3.68 0.43
C PRO A 144 16.22 -3.75 1.13
N LYS A 145 16.22 -4.10 2.41
CA LYS A 145 17.47 -4.37 3.14
C LYS A 145 18.08 -5.72 2.76
N ASP A 146 17.24 -6.63 2.28
CA ASP A 146 17.64 -7.93 1.74
C ASP A 146 17.60 -7.86 0.21
N SER A 147 18.75 -8.12 -0.42
CA SER A 147 18.92 -8.07 -1.86
C SER A 147 18.45 -9.33 -2.59
N GLU A 148 18.08 -10.41 -1.89
CA GLU A 148 17.60 -11.65 -2.52
C GLU A 148 16.13 -11.57 -2.98
N GLY A 149 15.42 -10.49 -2.64
CA GLY A 149 14.04 -10.25 -3.05
C GLY A 149 13.89 -9.98 -4.56
N PRO A 150 12.65 -10.11 -5.09
CA PRO A 150 12.38 -9.93 -6.51
C PRO A 150 12.52 -8.48 -6.99
N PHE A 151 12.50 -7.51 -6.07
CA PHE A 151 12.57 -6.08 -6.38
C PHE A 151 13.84 -5.45 -5.81
N SER A 152 14.40 -4.50 -6.54
CA SER A 152 15.54 -3.67 -6.11
C SER A 152 15.07 -2.34 -5.51
N GLN A 153 13.91 -1.84 -5.94
CA GLN A 153 13.29 -0.61 -5.43
C GLN A 153 11.77 -0.67 -5.55
N ILE A 154 11.09 -0.07 -4.57
CA ILE A 154 9.64 0.17 -4.63
C ILE A 154 9.40 1.65 -4.37
N GLN A 155 8.50 2.28 -5.13
CA GLN A 155 8.06 3.66 -4.94
C GLN A 155 6.56 3.70 -4.70
N LEU A 156 6.15 4.46 -3.71
CA LEU A 156 4.75 4.70 -3.35
C LEU A 156 4.43 6.18 -3.58
N GLY A 157 3.39 6.45 -4.35
CA GLY A 157 2.90 7.79 -4.66
C GLY A 157 1.54 8.03 -4.02
N PHE A 158 1.45 9.09 -3.22
CA PHE A 158 0.24 9.47 -2.50
C PHE A 158 -0.33 10.76 -3.07
N ASP A 159 -1.60 10.72 -3.48
CA ASP A 159 -2.37 11.88 -3.94
C ASP A 159 -3.34 12.28 -2.82
N GLU A 160 -3.24 13.52 -2.34
CA GLU A 160 -4.01 14.02 -1.18
C GLU A 160 -3.97 13.07 0.04
N GLY A 161 -2.85 12.37 0.25
CA GLY A 161 -2.65 11.42 1.35
C GLY A 161 -3.16 10.00 1.08
N VAL A 162 -3.76 9.73 -0.08
CA VAL A 162 -4.27 8.41 -0.48
C VAL A 162 -3.29 7.73 -1.42
N LEU A 163 -2.99 6.46 -1.19
CA LEU A 163 -2.12 5.67 -2.09
C LEU A 163 -2.73 5.61 -3.50
N ARG A 164 -2.05 6.22 -4.46
CA ARG A 164 -2.49 6.32 -5.87
C ARG A 164 -1.60 5.52 -6.80
N PHE A 165 -0.30 5.45 -6.50
CA PHE A 165 0.70 4.83 -7.35
C PHE A 165 1.60 3.87 -6.59
N VAL A 166 1.92 2.76 -7.23
CA VAL A 166 2.99 1.85 -6.83
C VAL A 166 3.87 1.61 -8.05
N GLN A 167 5.17 1.83 -7.92
CA GLN A 167 6.14 1.48 -8.95
C GLN A 167 7.20 0.56 -8.36
N MET A 168 7.58 -0.48 -9.10
CA MET A 168 8.58 -1.45 -8.67
C MET A 168 9.59 -1.63 -9.77
N LEU A 169 10.86 -1.61 -9.38
CA LEU A 169 11.99 -1.97 -10.22
C LEU A 169 12.47 -3.35 -9.77
N ASP A 170 12.54 -4.30 -10.71
CA ASP A 170 13.06 -5.64 -10.41
C ASP A 170 14.60 -5.68 -10.54
N GLN A 171 15.18 -6.88 -10.39
CA GLN A 171 16.63 -7.09 -10.52
C GLN A 171 17.14 -7.11 -11.97
N LEU A 172 16.21 -7.18 -12.94
CA LEU A 172 16.46 -7.20 -14.39
C LEU A 172 16.10 -5.84 -15.03
N GLU A 173 15.99 -4.79 -14.21
CA GLU A 173 15.63 -3.43 -14.62
C GLU A 173 14.23 -3.30 -15.27
N GLN A 174 13.36 -4.30 -15.09
CA GLN A 174 11.96 -4.21 -15.47
C GLN A 174 11.20 -3.29 -14.50
N VAL A 175 10.35 -2.43 -15.05
CA VAL A 175 9.52 -1.51 -14.27
C VAL A 175 8.06 -1.94 -14.32
N THR A 176 7.50 -2.30 -13.17
CA THR A 176 6.05 -2.46 -13.00
C THR A 176 5.47 -1.20 -12.40
N ARG A 177 4.43 -0.63 -13.02
CA ARG A 177 3.64 0.50 -12.49
C ARG A 177 2.21 0.09 -12.26
N VAL A 178 1.66 0.42 -11.11
CA VAL A 178 0.26 0.24 -10.75
C VAL A 178 -0.33 1.60 -10.40
N GLN A 179 -1.42 1.97 -11.06
CA GLN A 179 -2.22 3.14 -10.74
C GLN A 179 -3.57 2.68 -10.21
N PHE A 180 -3.95 3.16 -9.02
CA PHE A 180 -5.24 2.85 -8.40
C PHE A 180 -6.29 3.91 -8.73
N GLU A 181 -7.52 3.47 -8.96
CA GLU A 181 -8.68 4.30 -9.25
C GLU A 181 -9.91 3.81 -8.46
N ASN A 182 -10.96 4.63 -8.37
CA ASN A 182 -12.18 4.31 -7.61
C ASN A 182 -11.89 3.82 -6.18
N ILE A 183 -10.95 4.50 -5.52
CA ILE A 183 -10.38 4.10 -4.23
C ILE A 183 -11.41 4.30 -3.11
N SER A 184 -11.54 3.29 -2.25
CA SER A 184 -12.34 3.30 -1.04
C SER A 184 -11.50 2.80 0.12
N VAL A 185 -11.44 3.57 1.20
CA VAL A 185 -10.58 3.33 2.37
C VAL A 185 -11.45 3.21 3.63
N ASN A 186 -11.11 2.26 4.49
CA ASN A 186 -11.77 2.01 5.78
C ASN A 186 -13.30 1.86 5.67
N GLN A 187 -13.77 1.25 4.58
CA GLN A 187 -15.15 0.79 4.42
C GLN A 187 -15.28 -0.68 4.76
N ASP A 188 -16.47 -1.11 5.17
CA ASP A 188 -16.75 -2.52 5.46
C ASP A 188 -16.58 -3.37 4.19
N ILE A 189 -15.91 -4.51 4.34
CA ILE A 189 -15.71 -5.52 3.30
C ILE A 189 -16.23 -6.85 3.82
N ASP A 190 -17.05 -7.52 3.02
CA ASP A 190 -17.53 -8.87 3.33
C ASP A 190 -16.34 -9.84 3.34
N ALA A 191 -16.21 -10.64 4.40
CA ALA A 191 -15.15 -11.63 4.52
C ALA A 191 -15.17 -12.68 3.39
N GLN A 192 -16.33 -12.92 2.76
CA GLN A 192 -16.47 -13.81 1.61
C GLN A 192 -15.64 -13.36 0.39
N VAL A 193 -15.27 -12.08 0.30
CA VAL A 193 -14.40 -11.58 -0.78
C VAL A 193 -13.02 -12.27 -0.78
N PHE A 194 -12.55 -12.74 0.37
CA PHE A 194 -11.25 -13.40 0.52
C PHE A 194 -11.33 -14.93 0.48
N VAL A 195 -12.46 -15.49 0.05
CA VAL A 195 -12.65 -16.93 -0.12
C VAL A 195 -12.63 -17.24 -1.60
N LEU A 196 -11.63 -18.01 -2.04
CA LEU A 196 -11.54 -18.48 -3.41
C LEU A 196 -12.45 -19.70 -3.61
N ASP A 197 -13.51 -19.56 -4.39
CA ASP A 197 -14.34 -20.68 -4.84
C ASP A 197 -13.66 -21.38 -6.03
N VAL A 198 -13.04 -22.53 -5.77
CA VAL A 198 -12.29 -23.29 -6.77
C VAL A 198 -13.22 -24.30 -7.45
N PRO A 199 -13.47 -24.19 -8.77
CA PRO A 199 -14.28 -25.15 -9.50
C PRO A 199 -13.73 -26.57 -9.39
N GLY A 200 -14.60 -27.58 -9.33
CA GLY A 200 -14.17 -28.97 -9.12
C GLY A 200 -13.32 -29.60 -10.23
N HIS A 201 -13.18 -28.95 -11.39
CA HIS A 201 -12.34 -29.40 -12.50
C HIS A 201 -10.91 -28.80 -12.48
N VAL A 202 -10.69 -27.76 -11.66
CA VAL A 202 -9.42 -27.04 -11.57
C VAL A 202 -8.40 -27.87 -10.79
N ASP A 203 -7.18 -27.96 -11.32
CA ASP A 203 -6.08 -28.64 -10.65
C ASP A 203 -5.59 -27.82 -9.45
N VAL A 204 -5.29 -28.48 -8.34
CA VAL A 204 -4.88 -27.81 -7.09
C VAL A 204 -3.52 -28.33 -6.63
N ILE A 205 -2.50 -27.54 -6.91
CA ILE A 205 -1.11 -27.79 -6.52
C ILE A 205 -0.86 -27.16 -5.14
N ARG A 206 -0.29 -27.94 -4.22
CA ARG A 206 0.06 -27.48 -2.87
C ARG A 206 1.57 -27.55 -2.70
N GLU A 207 2.20 -26.41 -2.45
CA GLU A 207 3.63 -26.29 -2.21
C GLU A 207 3.89 -26.00 -0.72
N ASP A 208 4.95 -26.60 -0.16
CA ASP A 208 5.45 -26.32 1.19
C ASP A 208 4.40 -26.40 2.33
N LEU A 209 3.69 -27.54 2.43
CA LEU A 209 2.82 -27.88 3.57
C LEU A 209 3.59 -27.99 4.89
#